data_AF-A0A4Y7LEG4-F1
#
_entry.id   AF-A0A4Y7LEG4-F1
#
_cell.length_a   1.000
_cell.length_b   1.000
_cell.length_c   1.000
_cell.angle_alpha   90.00
_cell.angle_beta   90.00
_cell.angle_gamma   90.00
#
_symmetry.space_group_name_H-M   'P 1'
#
loop_
_entity.id
_entity.type
_entity.pdbx_description
1 polymer ?
#
loop_
_entity_poly.entity_id
_entity_poly.type
_entity_poly.pdbx_seq_one_letter_code
_entity_poly.pdbx_strand_id
1 'polypeptide(L)'
;MATAFRKGLRSLGSRILINKTITTRQFSNRPLTSIIHNQSPSLFSNLYKNPSTESQFFRQFSSQRIPKRPNKIDIGARARKLQQQRLWTYALAFGGVAGFVYLVLVNFEDQLVFYVTPTEAFEKYKANPSKNRFRLGGLVLEGSVITPSSSATMEFVVTDLITDTLVRYEGSLPDLFREGHSAIVEGAIFPLTDEIRKELASNGKSISEKATSMEYYFNGSEVLAKHDEKYMPQEVAAALERNKEKLKEEAEAQAEEEAAKVEEAVKSEEATKTDKEVQRERVDF
;
A
#
# COMPACT_ATOMS: atom_id res chain seq x y z
N MET A 1 25.37 23.75 -26.94
CA MET A 1 24.99 22.96 -28.15
C MET A 1 23.60 22.37 -27.93
N ALA A 2 22.60 23.25 -27.78
CA ALA A 2 21.25 22.89 -27.35
C ALA A 2 20.26 23.84 -28.02
N THR A 3 19.80 23.50 -29.21
CA THR A 3 18.64 24.13 -29.84
C THR A 3 18.14 23.26 -30.98
N ALA A 4 16.82 23.20 -31.11
CA ALA A 4 16.06 22.68 -32.23
C ALA A 4 15.79 21.15 -32.27
N PHE A 5 14.71 20.73 -31.62
CA PHE A 5 13.78 19.78 -32.26
C PHE A 5 12.33 20.01 -31.79
N ARG A 6 11.85 21.23 -32.02
CA ARG A 6 10.42 21.59 -31.94
C ARG A 6 9.91 21.71 -33.37
N LYS A 7 9.24 20.68 -33.89
CA LYS A 7 8.34 20.79 -35.05
C LYS A 7 7.49 19.53 -35.20
N GLY A 8 6.17 19.69 -35.18
CA GLY A 8 5.30 18.82 -35.98
C GLY A 8 4.13 18.10 -35.30
N LEU A 9 3.64 18.51 -34.12
CA LEU A 9 2.39 17.97 -33.57
C LEU A 9 1.20 18.86 -33.96
N ARG A 10 0.64 18.67 -35.16
CA ARG A 10 -0.70 19.19 -35.49
C ARG A 10 -1.44 18.27 -36.45
N SER A 11 -2.67 17.97 -36.05
CA SER A 11 -3.82 17.61 -36.88
C SER A 11 -3.93 16.16 -37.35
N LEU A 12 -4.83 15.43 -36.69
CA LEU A 12 -5.93 14.63 -37.26
C LEU A 12 -6.56 13.90 -36.06
N GLY A 13 -7.71 14.31 -35.54
CA GLY A 13 -8.95 14.45 -36.30
C GLY A 13 -9.76 13.18 -36.10
N SER A 14 -10.41 13.12 -34.94
CA SER A 14 -11.37 12.14 -34.43
C SER A 14 -12.37 11.65 -35.48
N ARG A 15 -12.38 10.34 -35.76
CA ARG A 15 -13.53 9.61 -36.34
C ARG A 15 -13.52 8.16 -35.87
N ILE A 16 -14.11 7.92 -34.70
CA ILE A 16 -14.55 6.59 -34.28
C ILE A 16 -16.08 6.66 -34.24
N LEU A 17 -16.71 6.14 -35.30
CA LEU A 17 -18.12 5.78 -35.27
C LEU A 17 -18.21 4.34 -34.81
N ILE A 18 -18.79 4.17 -33.63
CA ILE A 18 -19.23 2.92 -33.03
C ILE A 18 -20.63 2.65 -33.58
N ASN A 19 -20.90 1.44 -34.07
CA ASN A 19 -21.96 0.57 -33.57
C ASN A 19 -22.07 -0.70 -34.43
N LYS A 20 -21.72 -1.82 -33.80
CA LYS A 20 -22.01 -3.18 -34.27
C LYS A 20 -23.51 -3.43 -34.15
N THR A 21 -24.10 -3.96 -35.22
CA THR A 21 -25.45 -4.50 -35.26
C THR A 21 -25.54 -5.76 -34.40
N ILE A 22 -26.31 -5.71 -33.31
CA ILE A 22 -26.77 -6.90 -32.58
C ILE A 22 -28.26 -7.07 -32.93
N THR A 23 -28.56 -8.20 -33.55
CA THR A 23 -29.88 -8.62 -33.97
C THR A 23 -30.57 -9.32 -32.79
N THR A 24 -31.61 -8.71 -32.23
CA THR A 24 -32.52 -9.40 -31.30
C THR A 24 -33.95 -9.16 -31.76
N ARG A 25 -34.61 -10.25 -32.17
CA ARG A 25 -36.05 -10.29 -32.44
C ARG A 25 -36.82 -10.12 -31.14
N GLN A 26 -37.85 -9.27 -31.13
CA GLN A 26 -39.03 -9.48 -30.30
C GLN A 26 -40.29 -9.05 -31.05
N PHE A 27 -41.28 -9.94 -30.98
CA PHE A 27 -42.64 -9.81 -31.46
C PHE A 27 -43.43 -8.84 -30.56
N SER A 28 -44.30 -8.00 -31.14
CA SER A 28 -45.65 -7.77 -30.62
C SER A 28 -46.50 -6.89 -31.56
N ASN A 29 -47.50 -7.54 -32.14
CA ASN A 29 -48.90 -7.12 -32.35
C ASN A 29 -49.28 -5.63 -32.45
N ARG A 30 -49.74 -5.28 -33.67
CA ARG A 30 -50.86 -4.40 -34.11
C ARG A 30 -51.92 -4.02 -33.02
N PRO A 31 -52.66 -2.89 -33.14
CA PRO A 31 -53.51 -2.59 -34.31
C PRO A 31 -53.77 -1.12 -34.73
N LEU A 32 -54.51 -1.06 -35.85
CA LEU A 32 -54.99 0.02 -36.73
C LEU A 32 -55.95 1.05 -36.09
N THR A 33 -56.31 2.05 -36.91
CA THR A 33 -57.38 3.09 -36.83
C THR A 33 -56.86 4.49 -36.44
N SER A 34 -57.25 5.62 -37.03
CA SER A 34 -58.17 5.97 -38.12
C SER A 34 -58.17 7.51 -38.31
N ILE A 35 -58.61 7.98 -39.49
CA ILE A 35 -59.40 9.21 -39.74
C ILE A 35 -58.70 10.61 -39.78
N ILE A 36 -58.57 11.09 -41.02
CA ILE A 36 -59.05 12.37 -41.61
C ILE A 36 -59.02 13.64 -40.73
N HIS A 37 -58.23 14.65 -41.14
CA HIS A 37 -58.79 15.99 -41.33
C HIS A 37 -58.04 16.83 -42.37
N ASN A 38 -58.83 17.59 -43.10
CA ASN A 38 -58.56 18.37 -44.29
C ASN A 38 -58.34 19.85 -43.90
N GLN A 39 -58.06 20.68 -44.91
CA GLN A 39 -58.25 22.13 -45.00
C GLN A 39 -56.99 23.02 -45.05
N SER A 40 -56.97 23.73 -46.16
CA SER A 40 -56.08 24.74 -46.74
C SER A 40 -56.43 26.18 -46.24
N PRO A 41 -56.23 27.26 -47.01
CA PRO A 41 -55.02 28.10 -47.12
C PRO A 41 -55.31 29.60 -46.82
N SER A 42 -54.28 30.46 -46.77
CA SER A 42 -54.40 31.90 -47.10
C SER A 42 -53.00 32.51 -47.20
N LEU A 43 -52.53 33.00 -48.35
CA LEU A 43 -52.94 34.22 -49.09
C LEU A 43 -52.68 35.51 -48.31
N PHE A 44 -51.69 36.30 -48.77
CA PHE A 44 -51.68 37.77 -48.94
C PHE A 44 -50.27 38.12 -49.49
N SER A 45 -50.12 38.18 -50.83
CA SER A 45 -50.23 39.37 -51.70
C SER A 45 -49.03 40.32 -51.57
N ASN A 46 -48.10 40.27 -52.53
CA ASN A 46 -48.03 41.20 -53.67
C ASN A 46 -47.80 42.67 -53.25
N LEU A 47 -46.64 43.22 -53.63
CA LEU A 47 -46.64 44.41 -54.47
C LEU A 47 -45.40 44.45 -55.38
N TYR A 48 -45.71 44.59 -56.67
CA TYR A 48 -44.89 44.93 -57.85
C TYR A 48 -43.96 46.13 -57.58
N LYS A 49 -42.83 46.37 -58.27
CA LYS A 49 -42.59 46.51 -59.73
C LYS A 49 -41.06 46.72 -59.88
N ASN A 50 -40.34 46.17 -60.84
CA ASN A 50 -40.30 46.65 -62.23
C ASN A 50 -39.57 45.62 -63.10
N PRO A 51 -39.99 45.43 -64.37
CA PRO A 51 -39.28 44.64 -65.35
C PRO A 51 -38.45 45.56 -66.27
N SER A 52 -37.28 45.09 -66.65
CA SER A 52 -36.79 45.27 -68.01
C SER A 52 -35.70 44.26 -68.28
N THR A 53 -36.06 43.27 -69.09
CA THR A 53 -35.26 42.74 -70.21
C THR A 53 -33.80 42.40 -69.91
N GLU A 54 -33.54 41.11 -69.73
CA GLU A 54 -32.59 40.43 -70.61
C GLU A 54 -32.80 38.91 -70.53
N SER A 55 -33.25 38.36 -71.65
CA SER A 55 -33.07 36.96 -72.00
C SER A 55 -31.62 36.58 -71.78
N GLN A 56 -31.36 35.42 -71.15
CA GLN A 56 -30.36 34.44 -71.63
C GLN A 56 -30.25 33.24 -70.65
N PHE A 57 -30.67 32.09 -71.17
CA PHE A 57 -30.11 30.75 -70.95
C PHE A 57 -29.99 30.19 -69.52
N PHE A 58 -30.93 29.28 -69.22
CA PHE A 58 -30.68 28.07 -68.44
C PHE A 58 -29.41 27.36 -68.94
N ARG A 59 -28.26 27.55 -68.27
CA ARG A 59 -27.16 26.58 -68.33
C ARG A 59 -27.44 25.50 -67.29
N GLN A 60 -28.03 24.40 -67.75
CA GLN A 60 -27.89 23.12 -67.09
C GLN A 60 -26.38 22.83 -66.98
N PHE A 61 -25.78 23.08 -65.82
CA PHE A 61 -24.45 22.56 -65.52
C PHE A 61 -24.60 21.05 -65.31
N SER A 62 -24.60 20.31 -66.41
CA SER A 62 -24.24 18.90 -66.37
C SER A 62 -22.85 18.82 -65.76
N SER A 63 -22.76 18.42 -64.49
CA SER A 63 -21.49 18.05 -63.89
C SER A 63 -20.96 16.85 -64.69
N GLN A 64 -20.15 17.11 -65.71
CA GLN A 64 -19.39 16.07 -66.39
C GLN A 64 -18.47 15.48 -65.32
N ARG A 65 -18.85 14.32 -64.78
CA ARG A 65 -17.98 13.51 -63.93
C ARG A 65 -16.86 13.04 -64.83
N ILE A 66 -15.77 13.80 -64.90
CA ILE A 66 -14.54 13.39 -65.57
C ILE A 66 -14.13 12.06 -64.91
N PRO A 67 -14.06 10.94 -65.64
CA PRO A 67 -13.62 9.69 -65.06
C PRO A 67 -12.16 9.87 -64.64
N LYS A 68 -11.91 9.97 -63.33
CA LYS A 68 -10.55 9.96 -62.80
C LYS A 68 -9.94 8.61 -63.21
N ARG A 69 -8.84 8.65 -63.98
CA ARG A 69 -8.06 7.46 -64.31
C ARG A 69 -7.75 6.69 -63.00
N PRO A 70 -7.91 5.36 -62.97
CA PRO A 70 -7.60 4.60 -61.78
C PRO A 70 -6.12 4.77 -61.45
N ASN A 71 -5.82 5.20 -60.23
CA ASN A 71 -4.43 5.30 -59.76
C ASN A 71 -3.80 3.91 -59.81
N LYS A 72 -2.60 3.80 -60.39
CA LYS A 72 -1.83 2.56 -60.41
C LYS A 72 -1.60 2.12 -58.96
N ILE A 73 -2.15 0.98 -58.58
CA ILE A 73 -2.06 0.49 -57.19
C ILE A 73 -0.63 -0.01 -56.97
N ASP A 74 0.13 0.70 -56.13
CA ASP A 74 1.46 0.24 -55.72
C ASP A 74 1.32 -0.93 -54.74
N ILE A 75 1.33 -2.14 -55.29
CA ILE A 75 1.21 -3.41 -54.55
C ILE A 75 2.28 -3.49 -53.45
N GLY A 76 3.50 -3.03 -53.73
CA GLY A 76 4.62 -2.99 -52.77
C GLY A 76 4.46 -1.94 -51.65
N ALA A 77 3.75 -0.83 -51.89
CA ALA A 77 3.44 0.13 -50.84
C ALA A 77 2.35 -0.42 -49.90
N ARG A 78 1.36 -1.12 -50.46
CA ARG A 78 0.29 -1.77 -49.69
C ARG A 78 0.81 -2.94 -48.87
N ALA A 79 1.75 -3.74 -49.40
CA ALA A 79 2.38 -4.84 -48.68
C ALA A 79 3.18 -4.36 -47.44
N ARG A 80 4.00 -3.32 -47.58
CA ARG A 80 4.74 -2.71 -46.45
C ARG A 80 3.81 -2.15 -45.38
N LYS A 81 2.70 -1.51 -45.79
CA LYS A 81 1.68 -1.00 -44.86
C LYS A 81 1.03 -2.12 -44.03
N LEU A 82 0.71 -3.26 -44.64
CA LEU A 82 0.14 -4.41 -43.94
C LEU A 82 1.14 -5.07 -42.99
N GLN A 83 2.42 -5.16 -43.38
CA GLN A 83 3.50 -5.66 -42.52
C GLN A 83 3.71 -4.76 -41.30
N GLN A 84 3.76 -3.43 -41.51
CA GLN A 84 3.86 -2.47 -40.41
C GLN A 84 2.65 -2.53 -39.48
N GLN A 85 1.42 -2.63 -40.01
CA GLN A 85 0.22 -2.74 -39.18
C GLN A 85 0.24 -3.99 -38.30
N ARG A 86 0.67 -5.15 -38.82
CA ARG A 86 0.81 -6.38 -38.04
C ARG A 86 1.88 -6.26 -36.95
N LEU A 87 3.01 -5.64 -37.28
CA LEU A 87 4.07 -5.39 -36.29
C LEU A 87 3.60 -4.46 -35.17
N TRP A 88 2.88 -3.38 -35.50
CA TRP A 88 2.29 -2.49 -34.49
C TRP A 88 1.23 -3.19 -33.64
N THR A 89 0.40 -4.07 -34.21
CA THR A 89 -0.55 -4.85 -33.42
C THR A 89 0.14 -5.80 -32.45
N TYR A 90 1.24 -6.44 -32.86
CA TYR A 90 2.02 -7.29 -31.97
C TYR A 90 2.78 -6.49 -30.92
N ALA A 91 3.37 -5.35 -31.27
CA ALA A 91 4.03 -4.48 -30.32
C ALA A 91 3.06 -3.96 -29.25
N LEU A 92 1.84 -3.57 -29.65
CA LEU A 92 0.81 -3.14 -28.71
C LEU A 92 0.31 -4.29 -27.84
N ALA A 93 0.07 -5.47 -28.43
CA ALA A 93 -0.35 -6.65 -27.68
C ALA A 93 0.72 -7.06 -26.64
N PHE A 94 1.99 -7.13 -27.06
CA PHE A 94 3.09 -7.48 -26.17
C PHE A 94 3.32 -6.40 -25.10
N GLY A 95 3.25 -5.13 -25.47
CA GLY A 95 3.34 -4.01 -24.52
C GLY A 95 2.19 -4.02 -23.51
N GLY A 96 0.97 -4.38 -23.92
CA GLY A 96 -0.18 -4.52 -23.03
C GLY A 96 0.00 -5.67 -22.03
N VAL A 97 0.45 -6.84 -22.49
CA VAL A 97 0.74 -7.98 -21.60
C VAL A 97 1.88 -7.67 -20.64
N ALA A 98 2.98 -7.10 -21.13
CA ALA A 98 4.11 -6.72 -20.29
C ALA A 98 3.72 -5.66 -19.24
N GLY A 99 2.94 -4.66 -19.65
CA GLY A 99 2.41 -3.63 -18.75
C GLY A 99 1.47 -4.22 -17.69
N PHE A 100 0.62 -5.17 -18.05
CA PHE A 100 -0.26 -5.86 -17.10
C PHE A 100 0.54 -6.66 -16.06
N VAL A 101 1.51 -7.45 -16.50
CA VAL A 101 2.39 -8.22 -15.59
C VAL A 101 3.14 -7.28 -14.65
N TYR A 102 3.68 -6.18 -15.18
CA TYR A 102 4.36 -5.17 -14.36
C TYR A 102 3.44 -4.56 -13.29
N LEU A 103 2.21 -4.20 -13.67
CA LEU A 103 1.23 -3.61 -12.74
C LEU A 103 0.81 -4.60 -11.65
N VAL A 104 0.63 -5.88 -12.01
CA VAL A 104 0.37 -6.95 -11.04
C VAL A 104 1.54 -7.10 -10.07
N LEU A 105 2.79 -7.10 -10.55
CA LEU A 105 3.97 -7.20 -9.68
C LEU A 105 4.08 -6.02 -8.71
N VAL A 106 3.88 -4.78 -9.19
CA VAL A 106 3.92 -3.58 -8.33
C VAL A 106 2.80 -3.61 -7.29
N ASN A 107 1.60 -4.05 -7.65
CA ASN A 107 0.49 -4.09 -6.71
C ASN A 107 0.58 -5.25 -5.70
N PHE A 108 1.18 -6.38 -6.09
CA PHE A 108 1.30 -7.55 -5.24
C PHE A 108 2.24 -7.32 -4.05
N GLU A 109 3.31 -6.55 -4.23
CA GLU A 109 4.26 -6.23 -3.14
C GLU A 109 3.61 -5.52 -1.95
N ASP A 110 2.55 -4.74 -2.19
CA ASP A 110 1.83 -4.00 -1.14
C ASP A 110 0.86 -4.88 -0.34
N GLN A 111 0.54 -6.08 -0.84
CA GLN A 111 -0.40 -7.02 -0.19
C GLN A 111 0.29 -8.11 0.63
N LEU A 112 1.62 -8.20 0.60
CA LEU A 112 2.35 -9.20 1.36
C LEU A 112 2.47 -8.79 2.82
N VAL A 113 1.80 -9.55 3.69
CA VAL A 113 1.90 -9.37 5.15
C VAL A 113 2.91 -10.37 5.70
N PHE A 114 4.06 -9.86 6.14
CA PHE A 114 5.14 -10.67 6.71
C PHE A 114 4.96 -10.86 8.21
N TYR A 115 5.35 -12.03 8.71
CA TYR A 115 5.46 -12.28 10.14
C TYR A 115 6.79 -11.74 10.65
N VAL A 116 6.74 -10.86 11.65
CA VAL A 116 7.92 -10.14 12.15
C VAL A 116 7.83 -9.99 13.66
N THR A 117 8.98 -9.94 14.33
CA THR A 117 9.02 -9.59 15.75
C THR A 117 8.94 -8.07 15.94
N PRO A 118 8.55 -7.59 17.13
CA PRO A 118 8.70 -6.19 17.56
C PRO A 118 9.98 -5.50 17.08
N THR A 119 11.16 -6.09 17.33
CA THR A 119 12.44 -5.48 16.93
C THR A 119 12.57 -5.36 15.41
N GLU A 120 12.29 -6.43 14.67
CA GLU A 120 12.39 -6.43 13.21
C GLU A 120 11.38 -5.49 12.55
N ALA A 121 10.18 -5.37 13.12
CA ALA A 121 9.13 -4.53 12.58
C ALA A 121 9.55 -3.05 12.58
N PHE A 122 10.26 -2.60 13.63
CA PHE A 122 10.81 -1.24 13.69
C PHE A 122 11.95 -1.03 12.71
N GLU A 123 12.87 -1.99 12.57
CA GLU A 123 13.95 -1.90 11.59
C GLU A 123 13.41 -1.79 10.15
N LYS A 124 12.41 -2.61 9.80
CA LYS A 124 11.77 -2.58 8.49
C LYS A 124 11.02 -1.28 8.24
N TYR A 125 10.32 -0.75 9.25
CA TYR A 125 9.65 0.54 9.17
C TYR A 125 10.66 1.69 8.98
N LYS A 126 11.78 1.68 9.71
CA LYS A 126 12.86 2.68 9.54
C LYS A 126 13.47 2.63 8.13
N ALA A 127 13.62 1.43 7.56
CA ALA A 127 14.12 1.27 6.20
C ALA A 127 13.12 1.76 5.14
N ASN A 128 11.83 1.47 5.29
CA ASN A 128 10.78 1.82 4.34
C ASN A 128 9.47 2.24 5.04
N PRO A 129 9.26 3.54 5.31
CA PRO A 129 8.06 4.04 5.99
C PRO A 129 6.75 3.79 5.23
N SER A 130 6.82 3.55 3.92
CA SER A 130 5.64 3.23 3.10
C SER A 130 5.05 1.84 3.39
N LYS A 131 5.88 0.90 3.87
CA LYS A 131 5.46 -0.46 4.22
C LYS A 131 5.30 -0.54 5.74
N ASN A 132 4.13 -0.14 6.24
CA ASN A 132 3.85 -0.10 7.67
C ASN A 132 2.94 -1.24 8.15
N ARG A 133 2.42 -2.10 7.27
CA ARG A 133 1.54 -3.22 7.61
C ARG A 133 2.34 -4.49 7.89
N PHE A 134 2.13 -5.09 9.06
CA PHE A 134 2.88 -6.25 9.51
C PHE A 134 1.98 -7.23 10.28
N ARG A 135 2.39 -8.50 10.33
CA ARG A 135 1.91 -9.47 11.32
C ARG A 135 2.96 -9.56 12.42
N LEU A 136 2.75 -8.77 13.45
CA LEU A 136 3.64 -8.70 14.59
C LEU A 136 3.42 -9.91 15.49
N GLY A 137 4.43 -10.77 15.61
CA GLY A 137 4.40 -11.96 16.45
C GLY A 137 5.34 -11.81 17.64
N GLY A 138 4.88 -12.20 18.82
CA GLY A 138 5.69 -12.17 20.03
C GLY A 138 4.94 -12.70 21.25
N LEU A 139 5.53 -12.51 22.41
CA LEU A 139 4.94 -12.88 23.69
C LEU A 139 4.16 -11.70 24.26
N VAL A 140 2.99 -11.95 24.82
CA VAL A 140 2.23 -10.91 25.53
C VAL A 140 2.81 -10.73 26.92
N LEU A 141 3.21 -9.51 27.26
CA LEU A 141 3.83 -9.22 28.55
C LEU A 141 2.82 -9.36 29.71
N GLU A 142 3.29 -9.87 30.85
CA GLU A 142 2.45 -10.09 32.04
C GLU A 142 2.00 -8.79 32.71
N GLY A 143 0.73 -8.78 33.13
CA GLY A 143 0.01 -7.62 33.65
C GLY A 143 -0.02 -6.43 32.69
N SER A 144 0.17 -6.63 31.39
CA SER A 144 0.17 -5.54 30.39
C SER A 144 -1.19 -5.32 29.75
N VAL A 145 -2.14 -6.26 29.92
CA VAL A 145 -3.44 -6.22 29.24
C VAL A 145 -4.40 -5.32 30.01
N ILE A 146 -4.84 -4.25 29.35
CA ILE A 146 -5.70 -3.24 29.95
C ILE A 146 -6.87 -2.94 29.03
N THR A 147 -8.05 -2.97 29.66
CA THR A 147 -9.31 -2.49 29.10
C THR A 147 -9.62 -1.14 29.74
N PRO A 148 -9.37 -0.01 29.05
CA PRO A 148 -9.80 1.30 29.54
C PRO A 148 -11.33 1.29 29.66
N SER A 149 -11.85 1.86 30.74
CA SER A 149 -13.30 1.94 30.99
C SER A 149 -14.02 2.94 30.09
N SER A 150 -13.27 3.82 29.42
CA SER A 150 -13.79 4.91 28.57
C SER A 150 -14.06 4.48 27.12
N SER A 151 -13.37 3.47 26.60
CA SER A 151 -13.41 3.07 25.20
C SER A 151 -13.27 1.55 25.00
N ALA A 152 -13.76 1.05 23.85
CA ALA A 152 -13.63 -0.36 23.46
C ALA A 152 -12.23 -0.73 22.91
N THR A 153 -11.22 0.09 23.17
CA THR A 153 -9.85 -0.09 22.68
C THR A 153 -9.04 -0.83 23.74
N MET A 154 -8.60 -2.05 23.47
CA MET A 154 -7.73 -2.80 24.35
C MET A 154 -6.27 -2.43 24.10
N GLU A 155 -5.49 -2.36 25.17
CA GLU A 155 -4.07 -2.02 25.11
C GLU A 155 -3.28 -3.12 25.81
N PHE A 156 -2.23 -3.60 25.15
CA PHE A 156 -1.34 -4.62 25.70
C PHE A 156 0.05 -4.48 25.11
N VAL A 157 1.05 -5.09 25.75
CA VAL A 157 2.44 -5.03 25.30
C VAL A 157 2.84 -6.38 24.73
N VAL A 158 3.44 -6.35 23.54
CA VAL A 158 4.04 -7.53 22.91
C VAL A 158 5.55 -7.38 22.90
N THR A 159 6.24 -8.43 23.35
CA THR A 159 7.69 -8.47 23.49
C THR A 159 8.30 -9.61 22.68
N ASP A 160 9.50 -9.39 22.16
CA ASP A 160 10.39 -10.43 21.66
C ASP A 160 11.57 -10.72 22.60
N LEU A 161 11.41 -10.35 23.87
CA LEU A 161 12.39 -10.40 24.96
C LEU A 161 13.47 -9.32 24.91
N ILE A 162 13.64 -8.63 23.78
CA ILE A 162 14.58 -7.52 23.64
C ILE A 162 13.82 -6.19 23.60
N THR A 163 12.80 -6.12 22.75
CA THR A 163 12.01 -4.90 22.53
C THR A 163 10.55 -5.13 22.85
N ASP A 164 10.00 -4.23 23.66
CA ASP A 164 8.59 -4.25 24.05
C ASP A 164 7.81 -3.17 23.30
N THR A 165 6.78 -3.58 22.57
CA THR A 165 5.93 -2.70 21.75
C THR A 165 4.53 -2.59 22.31
N LEU A 166 4.02 -1.36 22.41
CA LEU A 166 2.63 -1.10 22.73
C LEU A 166 1.72 -1.42 21.55
N VAL A 167 0.76 -2.33 21.77
CA VAL A 167 -0.29 -2.68 20.82
C VAL A 167 -1.62 -2.08 21.29
N ARG A 168 -2.28 -1.34 20.40
CA ARG A 168 -3.66 -0.87 20.57
C ARG A 168 -4.55 -1.66 19.62
N TYR A 169 -5.57 -2.30 20.15
CA TYR A 169 -6.49 -3.14 19.40
C TYR A 169 -7.92 -2.67 19.64
N GLU A 170 -8.67 -2.41 18.57
CA GLU A 170 -10.09 -2.09 18.67
C GLU A 170 -10.91 -3.38 18.55
N GLY A 171 -11.61 -3.75 19.63
CA GLY A 171 -12.46 -4.93 19.63
C GLY A 171 -12.31 -5.79 20.88
N SER A 172 -12.82 -7.01 20.80
CA SER A 172 -12.75 -8.00 21.87
C SER A 172 -11.59 -8.95 21.62
N LEU A 173 -10.71 -9.13 22.60
CA LEU A 173 -9.64 -10.12 22.51
C LEU A 173 -10.22 -11.54 22.44
N PRO A 174 -9.63 -12.46 21.64
CA PRO A 174 -10.03 -13.86 21.63
C PRO A 174 -9.93 -14.50 23.02
N ASP A 175 -10.76 -15.50 23.31
CA ASP A 175 -10.74 -16.16 24.63
C ASP A 175 -9.40 -16.87 24.94
N LEU A 176 -8.70 -17.34 23.90
CA LEU A 176 -7.37 -17.95 24.02
C LEU A 176 -6.26 -16.91 24.27
N PHE A 177 -6.58 -15.62 24.24
CA PHE A 177 -5.60 -14.57 24.52
C PHE A 177 -5.35 -14.50 26.03
N ARG A 178 -4.09 -14.72 26.40
CA ARG A 178 -3.61 -14.70 27.78
C ARG A 178 -2.23 -14.07 27.81
N GLU A 179 -1.93 -13.43 28.92
CA GLU A 179 -0.59 -12.94 29.23
C GLU A 179 0.42 -14.10 29.31
N GLY A 180 1.68 -13.83 29.03
CA GLY A 180 2.77 -14.82 29.01
C GLY A 180 2.76 -15.77 27.82
N HIS A 181 1.73 -15.70 26.95
CA HIS A 181 1.60 -16.58 25.79
C HIS A 181 1.96 -15.87 24.49
N SER A 182 2.25 -16.67 23.46
CA SER A 182 2.48 -16.16 22.12
C SER A 182 1.17 -15.65 21.49
N ALA A 183 1.24 -14.47 20.89
CA ALA A 183 0.15 -13.88 20.14
C ALA A 183 0.69 -13.29 18.83
N ILE A 184 -0.19 -13.24 17.83
CA ILE A 184 0.09 -12.60 16.55
C ILE A 184 -0.93 -11.48 16.37
N VAL A 185 -0.45 -10.29 16.06
CA VAL A 185 -1.28 -9.12 15.81
C VAL A 185 -1.07 -8.68 14.37
N GLU A 186 -2.12 -8.69 13.58
CA GLU A 186 -2.11 -8.04 12.27
C GLU A 186 -2.46 -6.57 12.45
N GLY A 187 -1.68 -5.68 11.84
CA GLY A 187 -1.90 -4.25 12.02
C GLY A 187 -0.88 -3.39 11.28
N ALA A 188 -0.78 -2.13 11.70
CA ALA A 188 0.18 -1.18 11.18
C ALA A 188 0.92 -0.40 12.27
N ILE A 189 2.17 -0.06 12.00
CA ILE A 189 2.99 0.79 12.88
C ILE A 189 2.64 2.25 12.63
N PHE A 190 2.49 2.99 13.72
CA PHE A 190 2.29 4.43 13.71
C PHE A 190 3.29 5.13 14.64
N PRO A 191 3.76 6.34 14.28
CA PRO A 191 4.55 7.16 15.19
C PRO A 191 3.70 7.60 16.38
N LEU A 192 4.28 7.55 17.58
CA LEU A 192 3.61 8.02 18.79
C LEU A 192 3.62 9.54 18.81
N THR A 193 2.47 10.17 18.55
CA THR A 193 2.28 11.61 18.67
C THR A 193 2.10 12.02 20.15
N ASP A 194 2.43 13.26 20.49
CA ASP A 194 2.32 13.77 21.86
C ASP A 194 0.90 13.73 22.43
N GLU A 195 -0.12 13.75 21.55
CA GLU A 195 -1.52 13.59 21.91
C GLU A 195 -1.79 12.19 22.46
N ILE A 196 -1.38 11.16 21.73
CA ILE A 196 -1.56 9.77 22.13
C ILE A 196 -0.74 9.47 23.39
N ARG A 197 0.47 10.05 23.51
CA ARG A 197 1.26 9.94 24.74
C ARG A 197 0.52 10.52 25.95
N LYS A 198 -0.18 11.64 25.80
CA LYS A 198 -0.99 12.25 26.86
C LYS A 198 -2.25 11.44 27.17
N GLU A 199 -2.90 10.85 26.16
CA GLU A 199 -4.03 9.93 26.34
C GLU A 199 -3.64 8.67 27.11
N LEU A 200 -2.47 8.10 26.79
CA LEU A 200 -1.91 6.95 27.51
C LEU A 200 -1.57 7.31 28.97
N ALA A 201 -1.03 8.51 29.20
CA ALA A 201 -0.73 9.00 30.54
C ALA A 201 -1.98 9.32 31.37
N SER A 202 -3.08 9.76 30.75
CA SER A 202 -4.31 10.16 31.44
C SER A 202 -5.20 8.98 31.82
N ASN A 203 -5.11 7.84 31.11
CA ASN A 203 -5.89 6.63 31.37
C ASN A 203 -5.53 5.90 32.69
N GLY A 204 -4.60 6.43 33.49
CA GLY A 204 -4.44 6.06 34.91
C GLY A 204 -3.88 4.67 35.19
N LYS A 205 -3.50 3.91 34.16
CA LYS A 205 -2.90 2.58 34.28
C LYS A 205 -1.67 2.52 33.35
N SER A 206 -0.47 2.67 33.90
CA SER A 206 0.77 2.98 33.20
C SER A 206 1.36 1.81 32.39
N ILE A 207 0.71 1.45 31.27
CA ILE A 207 1.27 0.49 30.30
C ILE A 207 2.52 1.06 29.63
N SER A 208 2.54 2.38 29.45
CA SER A 208 3.64 3.09 28.80
C SER A 208 4.99 2.88 29.48
N GLU A 209 5.00 2.62 30.80
CA GLU A 209 6.23 2.35 31.55
C GLU A 209 6.79 0.96 31.27
N LYS A 210 5.92 0.01 30.87
CA LYS A 210 6.32 -1.36 30.53
C LYS A 210 6.80 -1.51 29.09
N ALA A 211 6.48 -0.55 28.22
CA ALA A 211 6.93 -0.57 26.83
C ALA A 211 8.28 0.14 26.70
N THR A 212 9.34 -0.63 26.44
CA THR A 212 10.67 -0.10 26.14
C THR A 212 10.66 0.78 24.87
N SER A 213 9.80 0.49 23.88
CA SER A 213 9.65 1.34 22.70
C SER A 213 8.59 2.44 22.89
N MET A 214 9.02 3.68 23.19
CA MET A 214 8.12 4.84 23.32
C MET A 214 7.97 5.69 22.05
N GLU A 215 8.66 5.36 20.96
CA GLU A 215 8.64 6.17 19.73
C GLU A 215 7.48 5.81 18.78
N TYR A 216 7.02 4.57 18.84
CA TYR A 216 6.03 4.01 17.93
C TYR A 216 5.02 3.16 18.71
N TYR A 217 3.79 3.09 18.20
CA TYR A 217 2.81 2.13 18.67
C TYR A 217 2.30 1.31 17.49
N PHE A 218 1.84 0.11 17.79
CA PHE A 218 1.25 -0.79 16.81
C PHE A 218 -0.27 -0.74 16.92
N ASN A 219 -0.95 -0.35 15.84
CA ASN A 219 -2.39 -0.39 15.77
C ASN A 219 -2.80 -1.74 15.16
N GLY A 220 -3.33 -2.64 15.99
CA GLY A 220 -3.82 -3.95 15.60
C GLY A 220 -5.23 -3.89 15.02
N SER A 221 -5.42 -4.48 13.85
CA SER A 221 -6.75 -4.74 13.27
C SER A 221 -7.29 -6.12 13.63
N GLU A 222 -6.41 -7.09 13.87
CA GLU A 222 -6.80 -8.46 14.25
C GLU A 222 -5.80 -9.05 15.22
N VAL A 223 -6.28 -9.74 16.25
CA VAL A 223 -5.47 -10.47 17.21
C VAL A 223 -5.76 -11.96 17.06
N LEU A 224 -4.70 -12.72 16.81
CA LEU A 224 -4.71 -14.16 16.69
C LEU A 224 -4.02 -14.74 17.92
N ALA A 225 -4.80 -15.41 18.76
CA ALA A 225 -4.29 -16.14 19.92
C ALA A 225 -4.58 -17.63 19.72
N LYS A 226 -3.54 -18.42 19.51
CA LYS A 226 -3.61 -19.88 19.54
C LYS A 226 -2.49 -20.37 20.42
N HIS A 227 -2.83 -21.06 21.51
CA HIS A 227 -1.88 -21.67 22.45
C HIS A 227 -1.00 -22.78 21.83
N ASP A 228 -1.16 -23.08 20.55
CA ASP A 228 -0.35 -24.09 19.87
C ASP A 228 0.95 -23.46 19.35
N GLU A 229 2.08 -23.95 19.83
CA GLU A 229 3.43 -23.69 19.27
C GLU A 229 3.49 -23.95 17.76
N LYS A 230 2.58 -24.79 17.25
CA LYS A 230 2.37 -25.06 15.82
C LYS A 230 1.88 -23.84 15.01
N TYR A 231 1.30 -22.83 15.64
CA TYR A 231 0.75 -21.64 14.96
C TYR A 231 1.70 -20.43 14.98
N MET A 232 2.76 -20.45 15.81
CA MET A 232 3.78 -19.41 15.74
C MET A 232 4.61 -19.60 14.46
N PRO A 233 4.68 -18.59 13.57
CA PRO A 233 5.49 -18.67 12.37
C PRO A 233 6.94 -19.01 12.72
N GLN A 234 7.56 -19.88 11.93
CA GLN A 234 8.95 -20.29 12.15
C GLN A 234 9.91 -19.11 12.20
N GLU A 235 9.64 -18.05 11.42
CA GLU A 235 10.42 -16.80 11.43
C GLU A 235 10.42 -16.13 12.81
N VAL A 236 9.23 -16.00 13.41
CA VAL A 236 9.05 -15.41 14.75
C VAL A 236 9.62 -16.31 15.83
N ALA A 237 9.37 -17.62 15.75
CA ALA A 237 9.90 -18.58 16.72
C ALA A 237 11.43 -18.59 16.75
N ALA A 238 12.07 -18.64 15.57
CA ALA A 238 13.52 -18.58 15.46
C ALA A 238 14.09 -17.24 15.95
N ALA A 239 13.39 -16.12 15.72
CA ALA A 239 13.80 -14.82 16.26
C ALA A 239 13.73 -14.79 17.80
N LEU A 240 12.69 -15.35 18.40
CA LEU A 240 12.56 -15.46 19.86
C LEU A 240 13.65 -16.36 20.46
N GLU A 241 13.97 -17.49 19.83
CA GLU A 241 15.07 -18.37 20.28
C GLU A 241 16.42 -17.65 20.23
N ARG A 242 16.74 -16.98 19.12
CA ARG A 242 17.97 -16.17 19.01
C ARG A 242 18.04 -15.07 20.08
N ASN A 243 16.92 -14.42 20.36
CA ASN A 243 16.85 -13.40 21.40
C ASN A 243 17.07 -13.99 22.80
N LYS A 244 16.51 -15.17 23.09
CA LYS A 244 16.77 -15.91 24.34
C LYS A 244 18.25 -16.26 24.49
N GLU A 245 18.90 -16.72 23.41
CA GLU A 245 20.32 -17.06 23.41
C GLU A 245 21.17 -15.83 23.70
N LYS A 246 20.93 -14.71 23.01
CA LYS A 246 21.63 -13.43 23.27
C LYS A 246 21.49 -12.97 24.71
N LEU A 247 20.29 -13.03 25.29
CA LEU A 247 20.09 -12.64 26.69
C LEU A 247 20.82 -13.56 27.67
N LYS A 248 20.97 -14.85 27.36
CA LYS A 248 21.76 -15.77 28.18
C LYS A 248 23.25 -15.45 28.07
N GLU A 249 23.76 -15.23 26.86
CA GLU A 249 25.15 -14.84 26.62
C GLU A 249 25.48 -13.50 27.32
N GLU A 250 24.58 -12.52 27.24
CA GLU A 250 24.73 -11.23 27.92
C GLU A 250 24.71 -11.39 29.44
N ALA A 251 23.83 -12.24 29.99
CA ALA A 251 23.79 -12.51 31.42
C ALA A 251 25.03 -13.26 31.92
N GLU A 252 25.54 -14.23 31.15
CA GLU A 252 26.78 -14.96 31.46
C GLU A 252 27.99 -14.02 31.42
N ALA A 253 28.09 -13.16 30.40
CA ALA A 253 29.16 -12.16 30.30
C ALA A 253 29.10 -11.13 31.45
N GLN A 254 27.90 -10.68 31.83
CA GLN A 254 27.72 -9.78 32.98
C GLN A 254 28.10 -10.46 34.30
N ALA A 255 27.76 -11.74 34.49
CA ALA A 255 28.14 -12.50 35.67
C ALA A 255 29.66 -12.70 35.76
N GLU A 256 30.35 -12.93 34.63
CA GLU A 256 31.81 -13.01 34.58
C GLU A 256 32.47 -11.64 34.85
N GLU A 257 31.93 -10.55 34.32
CA GLU A 257 32.44 -9.19 34.58
C GLU A 257 32.22 -8.77 36.05
N GLU A 258 31.07 -9.11 36.62
CA GLU A 258 30.79 -8.90 38.05
C GLU A 258 31.69 -9.77 38.92
N ALA A 259 31.91 -11.04 38.58
CA ALA A 259 32.82 -11.93 39.30
C ALA A 259 34.26 -11.41 39.28
N ALA A 260 34.74 -10.91 38.13
CA ALA A 260 36.07 -10.31 38.01
C ALA A 260 36.21 -9.01 38.82
N LYS A 261 35.17 -8.15 38.85
CA LYS A 261 35.15 -6.94 39.69
C LYS A 261 35.12 -7.26 41.18
N VAL A 262 34.40 -8.32 41.58
CA VAL A 262 34.37 -8.78 42.97
C VAL A 262 35.73 -9.35 43.38
N GLU A 263 36.38 -10.11 42.50
CA GLU A 263 37.73 -10.66 42.77
C GLU A 263 38.79 -9.55 42.87
N GLU A 264 38.71 -8.51 42.03
CA GLU A 264 39.59 -7.34 42.10
C GLU A 264 39.33 -6.49 43.36
N ALA A 265 38.07 -6.35 43.77
CA ALA A 265 37.69 -5.66 45.00
C ALA A 265 38.21 -6.40 46.26
N VAL A 266 38.08 -7.72 46.31
CA VAL A 266 38.59 -8.55 47.42
C VAL A 266 40.12 -8.44 47.54
N LYS A 267 40.84 -8.38 46.42
CA LYS A 267 42.30 -8.18 46.41
C LYS A 267 42.73 -6.80 46.91
N SER A 268 41.91 -5.78 46.68
CA SER A 268 42.17 -4.40 47.14
C SER A 268 41.89 -4.19 48.64
N GLU A 269 40.91 -4.90 49.20
CA GLU A 269 40.63 -4.89 50.64
C GLU A 269 41.66 -5.70 51.45
N GLU A 270 42.19 -6.80 50.89
CA GLU A 270 43.24 -7.59 51.55
C GLU A 270 44.58 -6.83 51.58
N ALA A 271 44.93 -6.12 50.51
CA ALA A 271 46.12 -5.26 50.47
C ALA A 271 46.05 -4.10 51.49
N THR A 272 44.88 -3.49 51.69
CA THR A 272 44.70 -2.39 52.66
C THR A 272 44.62 -2.85 54.12
N LYS A 273 44.32 -4.13 54.37
CA LYS A 273 44.36 -4.73 55.71
C LYS A 273 45.78 -5.10 56.14
N THR A 274 46.61 -5.57 55.19
CA THR A 274 48.00 -5.98 55.45
C THR A 274 48.89 -4.79 55.87
N ASP A 275 48.69 -3.61 55.26
CA ASP A 275 49.45 -2.39 55.61
C ASP A 275 49.08 -1.81 57.00
N LYS A 276 47.88 -2.07 57.51
CA LYS A 276 47.46 -1.62 58.86
C LYS A 276 47.96 -2.54 59.98
N GLU A 277 48.23 -3.81 59.68
CA GLU A 277 48.83 -4.77 60.61
C GLU A 277 50.34 -4.46 60.80
N VAL A 278 51.05 -4.18 59.70
CA VAL A 278 52.50 -3.84 59.71
C VAL A 278 52.81 -2.50 60.41
N GLN A 279 51.87 -1.56 60.43
CA GLN A 279 51.99 -0.29 61.16
C GLN A 279 51.73 -0.43 62.67
N ARG A 280 51.08 -1.50 63.14
CA ARG A 280 50.88 -1.75 64.58
C ARG A 280 52.08 -2.42 65.24
N GLU A 281 52.82 -3.27 64.52
CA GLU A 281 54.04 -3.92 65.03
C GLU A 281 55.25 -2.96 65.14
N ARG A 282 55.18 -1.77 64.51
CA ARG A 282 56.29 -0.80 64.49
C ARG A 282 56.27 0.23 65.63
N VAL A 283 55.25 0.20 66.49
CA VAL A 283 55.07 1.18 67.59
C VAL A 283 55.51 0.61 68.95
N ASP A 284 55.80 -0.69 69.04
CA ASP A 284 56.16 -1.38 70.29
C ASP A 284 57.67 -1.68 70.43
N PHE A 285 58.55 -0.94 69.74
CA PHE A 285 60.01 -1.00 69.92
C PHE A 285 60.61 0.34 70.37
#